data_AF-A0AAU9TBS1-F1
#
_entry.id   AF-A0AAU9TBS1-F1
#
_cell.length_a   1.000
_cell.length_b   1.000
_cell.length_c   1.000
_cell.angle_alpha   90.00
_cell.angle_beta   90.00
_cell.angle_gamma   90.00
#
_symmetry.space_group_name_H-M   'P 1'
#
loop_
_entity.id
_entity.type
_entity.pdbx_description
1 polymer ?
#
loop_
_entity_poly.entity_id
_entity_poly.type
_entity_poly.pdbx_seq_one_letter_code
_entity_poly.pdbx_strand_id
1 'polypeptide(L)'
;MAAGVLLSAGLARAVLPPTGERALADHRDHFSAWHRYLLLCTIPILASLISLIWTPESPRYLLEAGREVDAMMVYQSVHRGNQSRACGACGAAEWRLSELALPAKRRAPALHHVWHSFKMFWQAFFQIFSSTYRNTTIALTGMLLFTVAIQFYLSSYIPATVNKFETELYDLSKQTVQNVTYEDVHYNETLENIDFIDVSFKNCTFRDLLMSHVEFINCSFVNTALSNIRTSYTAFRGVIFVNSTVIDTDMELGRELDAECVLNASIVRGMRGECSRRADLRWSQNGRLAERTYAAHAALLAAPLLAPRALHRPHVHVAVCAACLLLSPSLYIARSETALYIVEAVYAFLIMIIYFGVAVKILDTYPANLRCTAHGLMLSVAYMAGAAIRGLMDLDAIYSCLLCAYFALMATISATRLL
;
A
#
# COMPACT_ATOMS: atom_id res chain seq x y z
N MET A 1 -11.34 9.86 0.04
CA MET A 1 -10.35 8.89 0.54
C MET A 1 -10.76 7.45 0.22
N ALA A 2 -11.88 6.92 0.73
CA ALA A 2 -12.34 5.54 0.45
C ALA A 2 -12.45 5.19 -1.04
N ALA A 3 -13.06 6.07 -1.85
CA ALA A 3 -13.13 5.89 -3.31
C ALA A 3 -11.75 5.85 -3.99
N GLY A 4 -10.77 6.58 -3.46
CA GLY A 4 -9.40 6.57 -3.97
C GLY A 4 -8.68 5.26 -3.68
N VAL A 5 -8.89 4.67 -2.50
CA VAL A 5 -8.33 3.36 -2.12
C VAL A 5 -8.93 2.24 -2.97
N LEU A 6 -10.22 2.31 -3.27
CA LEU A 6 -10.88 1.37 -4.17
C LEU A 6 -10.37 1.50 -5.60
N LEU A 7 -10.23 2.73 -6.09
CA LEU A 7 -9.72 2.99 -7.42
C LEU A 7 -8.29 2.46 -7.57
N SER A 8 -7.41 2.71 -6.61
CA SER A 8 -6.03 2.19 -6.66
C SER A 8 -5.98 0.67 -6.61
N ALA A 9 -6.78 0.03 -5.75
CA ALA A 9 -6.88 -1.44 -5.71
C ALA A 9 -7.44 -2.04 -7.01
N GLY A 10 -8.46 -1.41 -7.60
CA GLY A 10 -9.05 -1.85 -8.88
C GLY A 10 -8.09 -1.69 -10.05
N LEU A 11 -7.39 -0.55 -10.14
CA LEU A 11 -6.36 -0.31 -11.15
C LEU A 11 -5.18 -1.27 -11.01
N ALA A 12 -4.75 -1.56 -9.77
CA ALA A 12 -3.68 -2.53 -9.52
C ALA A 12 -4.06 -3.92 -10.05
N ARG A 13 -5.27 -4.38 -9.75
CA ARG A 13 -5.79 -5.67 -10.22
C ARG A 13 -5.93 -5.75 -11.75
N ALA A 14 -6.26 -4.63 -12.41
CA ALA A 14 -6.46 -4.59 -13.85
C ALA A 14 -5.15 -4.52 -14.65
N VAL A 15 -4.12 -3.86 -14.11
CA VAL A 15 -2.92 -3.50 -14.87
C VAL A 15 -1.69 -4.31 -14.49
N LEU A 16 -1.54 -4.72 -13.23
CA LEU A 16 -0.34 -5.42 -12.77
C LEU A 16 -0.35 -6.91 -13.11
N PRO A 17 0.79 -7.51 -13.49
CA PRO A 17 0.88 -8.93 -13.75
C PRO A 17 0.69 -9.72 -12.45
N PRO A 18 -0.14 -10.78 -12.45
CA PRO A 18 -0.45 -11.53 -11.23
C PRO A 18 0.70 -12.43 -10.76
N THR A 19 1.61 -12.83 -11.65
CA THR A 19 2.71 -13.77 -11.37
C THR A 19 4.04 -13.28 -11.95
N GLY A 20 5.15 -13.73 -11.36
CA GLY A 20 6.50 -13.40 -11.81
C GLY A 20 6.80 -13.82 -13.25
N GLU A 21 6.29 -14.97 -13.69
CA GLU A 21 6.41 -15.43 -15.09
C GLU A 21 5.79 -14.42 -16.08
N ARG A 22 4.56 -13.97 -15.81
CA ARG A 22 3.89 -12.97 -16.65
C ARG A 22 4.61 -11.61 -16.59
N ALA A 23 5.21 -11.28 -15.46
CA ALA A 23 6.03 -10.09 -15.33
C ALA A 23 7.30 -10.16 -16.20
N LEU A 24 7.93 -11.34 -16.31
CA LEU A 24 9.05 -11.55 -17.24
C LEU A 24 8.62 -11.52 -18.71
N ALA A 25 7.40 -11.98 -19.02
CA ALA A 25 6.84 -11.88 -20.37
C ALA A 25 6.59 -10.41 -20.76
N ASP A 26 5.97 -9.61 -19.87
CA ASP A 26 5.69 -8.18 -20.06
C ASP A 26 6.98 -7.34 -20.12
N HIS A 27 8.09 -7.80 -19.52
CA HIS A 27 9.39 -7.13 -19.62
C HIS A 27 9.97 -7.06 -21.04
N ARG A 28 9.46 -7.88 -21.97
CA ARG A 28 9.80 -7.76 -23.40
C ARG A 28 9.15 -6.53 -24.05
N ASP A 29 8.11 -5.97 -23.44
CA ASP A 29 7.47 -4.74 -23.89
C ASP A 29 8.20 -3.53 -23.31
N HIS A 30 8.46 -2.51 -24.13
CA HIS A 30 9.14 -1.28 -23.70
C HIS A 30 8.40 -0.51 -22.58
N PHE A 31 7.13 -0.83 -22.33
CA PHE A 31 6.29 -0.11 -21.38
C PHE A 31 5.78 -1.01 -20.26
N SER A 32 6.58 -1.19 -19.20
CA SER A 32 6.24 -2.06 -18.06
C SER A 32 4.87 -1.72 -17.42
N ALA A 33 4.14 -2.75 -17.01
CA ALA A 33 2.90 -2.66 -16.25
C ALA A 33 2.93 -1.68 -15.07
N TRP A 34 4.06 -1.58 -14.36
CA TRP A 34 4.20 -0.67 -13.22
C TRP A 34 4.13 0.79 -13.64
N HIS A 35 4.70 1.16 -14.77
CA HIS A 35 4.60 2.52 -15.31
C HIS A 35 3.17 2.85 -15.73
N ARG A 36 2.47 1.90 -16.37
CA ARG A 36 1.05 2.02 -16.72
C ARG A 36 0.21 2.30 -15.46
N TYR A 37 0.42 1.51 -14.41
CA TYR A 37 -0.29 1.66 -13.14
C TYR A 37 -0.04 3.02 -12.47
N LEU A 38 1.22 3.46 -12.39
CA LEU A 38 1.57 4.76 -11.81
C LEU A 38 0.96 5.92 -12.61
N LEU A 39 0.98 5.85 -13.94
CA LEU A 39 0.39 6.87 -14.81
C LEU A 39 -1.13 6.95 -14.61
N LEU A 40 -1.83 5.82 -14.50
CA LEU A 40 -3.27 5.82 -14.22
C LEU A 40 -3.59 6.40 -12.84
N CYS A 41 -2.74 6.16 -11.84
CA CYS A 41 -2.89 6.72 -10.49
C CYS A 41 -2.67 8.25 -10.43
N THR A 42 -2.00 8.88 -11.41
CA THR A 42 -1.81 10.34 -11.42
C THR A 42 -2.99 11.10 -12.01
N ILE A 43 -3.84 10.45 -12.82
CA ILE A 43 -5.00 11.09 -13.47
C ILE A 43 -5.95 11.74 -12.43
N PRO A 44 -6.34 11.08 -11.33
CA PRO A 44 -7.19 11.71 -10.30
C PRO A 44 -6.51 12.91 -9.61
N ILE A 45 -5.18 12.91 -9.52
CA ILE A 45 -4.41 14.00 -8.90
C ILE A 45 -4.39 15.21 -9.83
N LEU A 46 -4.18 15.00 -11.13
CA LEU A 46 -4.25 16.06 -12.12
C LEU A 46 -5.68 16.62 -12.24
N ALA A 47 -6.68 15.73 -12.23
CA ALA A 47 -8.08 16.13 -12.23
C ALA A 47 -8.44 16.96 -10.98
N SER A 48 -7.94 16.60 -9.80
CA SER A 48 -8.17 17.39 -8.58
C SER A 48 -7.46 18.74 -8.60
N LEU A 49 -6.24 18.80 -9.13
CA LEU A 49 -5.50 20.06 -9.33
C LEU A 49 -6.25 21.01 -10.26
N ILE A 50 -6.74 20.49 -11.40
CA ILE A 50 -7.52 21.27 -12.36
C ILE A 50 -8.85 21.70 -11.71
N SER A 51 -9.53 20.80 -11.00
CA SER A 51 -10.77 21.12 -10.28
C SER A 51 -10.58 22.23 -9.25
N LEU A 52 -9.42 22.32 -8.60
CA LEU A 52 -9.14 23.37 -7.61
C LEU A 52 -9.16 24.79 -8.20
N ILE A 53 -8.87 24.93 -9.50
CA ILE A 53 -8.91 26.22 -10.20
C ILE A 53 -10.33 26.77 -10.26
N TRP A 54 -11.33 25.88 -10.35
CA TRP A 54 -12.75 26.25 -10.45
C TRP A 54 -13.49 26.24 -9.10
N THR A 55 -12.89 25.70 -8.03
CA THR A 55 -13.54 25.71 -6.71
C THR A 55 -13.47 27.11 -6.09
N PRO A 56 -14.62 27.73 -5.75
CA PRO A 56 -14.62 29.02 -5.07
C PRO A 56 -14.04 28.87 -3.65
N GLU A 57 -13.40 29.94 -3.18
CA GLU A 57 -12.87 30.02 -1.82
C GLU A 57 -13.97 29.84 -0.77
N SER A 58 -13.62 29.27 0.38
CA SER A 58 -14.63 29.00 1.42
C SER A 58 -15.21 30.30 2.01
N PRO A 59 -16.55 30.43 2.16
CA PRO A 59 -17.18 31.65 2.71
C PRO A 59 -16.67 32.01 4.10
N ARG A 60 -16.37 30.99 4.91
CA ARG A 60 -15.82 31.16 6.26
C ARG A 60 -14.43 31.82 6.23
N TYR A 61 -13.56 31.39 5.31
CA TYR A 61 -12.25 32.01 5.13
C TYR A 61 -12.38 33.46 4.66
N LEU A 62 -13.29 33.74 3.71
CA LEU A 62 -13.50 35.08 3.19
C LEU A 62 -14.00 36.06 4.27
N LEU A 63 -14.88 35.61 5.17
CA LEU A 63 -15.30 36.39 6.34
C LEU A 63 -14.14 36.63 7.32
N GLU A 64 -13.35 35.61 7.64
CA GLU A 64 -12.18 35.75 8.53
C GLU A 64 -11.09 36.66 7.92
N ALA A 65 -10.98 36.73 6.59
CA ALA A 65 -10.07 37.62 5.88
C ALA A 65 -10.60 39.06 5.72
N GLY A 66 -11.83 39.36 6.19
CA GLY A 66 -12.48 40.65 6.01
C GLY A 66 -12.94 40.93 4.57
N ARG A 67 -13.01 39.90 3.71
CA ARG A 67 -13.52 39.97 2.33
C ARG A 67 -15.01 39.64 2.31
N GLU A 68 -15.78 40.46 3.01
CA GLU A 68 -17.21 40.23 3.25
C GLU A 68 -18.05 40.22 1.95
N VAL A 69 -17.70 41.05 0.96
CA VAL A 69 -18.36 41.07 -0.35
C VAL A 69 -18.18 39.74 -1.09
N ASP A 70 -16.94 39.25 -1.14
CA ASP A 70 -16.64 37.99 -1.82
C ASP A 70 -17.30 36.82 -1.09
N ALA A 71 -17.30 36.83 0.25
CA ALA A 71 -18.02 35.84 1.05
C ALA A 71 -19.52 35.83 0.69
N MET A 72 -20.12 37.01 0.56
CA MET A 72 -21.53 37.16 0.23
C MET A 72 -21.86 36.67 -1.18
N MET A 73 -20.99 36.91 -2.17
CA MET A 73 -21.16 36.35 -3.51
C MET A 73 -21.16 34.81 -3.50
N VAL A 74 -20.28 34.19 -2.71
CA VAL A 74 -20.26 32.72 -2.57
C VAL A 74 -21.50 32.22 -1.82
N TYR A 75 -21.98 32.91 -0.78
CA TYR A 75 -23.24 32.54 -0.12
C TYR A 75 -24.43 32.60 -1.09
N GLN A 76 -24.50 33.64 -1.93
CA GLN A 76 -25.55 33.76 -2.94
C GLN A 76 -25.49 32.63 -3.98
N SER A 77 -24.29 32.24 -4.43
CA SER A 77 -24.15 31.13 -5.38
C SER A 77 -24.58 29.79 -4.77
N VAL A 78 -24.20 29.52 -3.52
CA VAL A 78 -24.64 28.32 -2.77
C VAL A 78 -26.14 28.34 -2.53
N HIS A 79 -26.71 29.48 -2.14
CA HIS A 79 -28.15 29.63 -1.91
C HIS A 79 -28.95 29.42 -3.21
N ARG A 80 -28.53 30.03 -4.31
CA ARG A 80 -29.13 29.80 -5.65
C ARG A 80 -29.04 28.33 -6.06
N GLY A 81 -27.88 27.69 -5.82
CA GLY A 81 -27.68 26.26 -6.10
C GLY A 81 -28.51 25.31 -5.23
N ASN A 82 -28.75 25.67 -3.97
CA ASN A 82 -29.61 24.90 -3.06
C ASN A 82 -31.10 25.11 -3.38
N GLN A 83 -31.51 26.33 -3.73
CA GLN A 83 -32.88 26.63 -4.16
C GLN A 83 -33.25 25.91 -5.46
N SER A 84 -32.33 25.85 -6.43
CA SER A 84 -32.58 25.14 -7.69
C SER A 84 -32.73 23.63 -7.48
N ARG A 85 -32.03 23.05 -6.50
CA ARG A 85 -32.14 21.62 -6.12
C ARG A 85 -33.36 21.32 -5.24
N ALA A 86 -33.75 22.22 -4.36
CA ALA A 86 -34.84 21.99 -3.39
C ALA A 86 -36.23 22.26 -3.95
N CYS A 87 -36.39 23.24 -4.86
CA CYS A 87 -37.73 23.72 -5.23
C CYS A 87 -38.00 23.83 -6.74
N GLY A 88 -37.11 23.41 -7.64
CA GLY A 88 -37.39 23.44 -9.09
C GLY A 88 -37.88 24.81 -9.58
N ALA A 89 -36.96 25.78 -9.68
CA ALA A 89 -37.20 27.11 -10.26
C ALA A 89 -38.35 27.93 -9.62
N CYS A 90 -38.50 27.93 -8.30
CA CYS A 90 -39.38 28.87 -7.61
C CYS A 90 -38.69 30.22 -7.33
N GLY A 91 -39.20 31.28 -7.97
CA GLY A 91 -39.21 32.70 -7.56
C GLY A 91 -37.99 33.29 -6.85
N ALA A 92 -37.21 34.09 -7.58
CA ALA A 92 -36.04 34.81 -7.09
C ALA A 92 -36.39 35.90 -6.04
N ALA A 93 -36.05 35.68 -4.78
CA ALA A 93 -35.80 36.76 -3.85
C ALA A 93 -34.36 37.27 -4.09
N GLU A 94 -34.25 38.35 -4.86
CA GLU A 94 -32.99 39.00 -5.19
C GLU A 94 -32.47 39.78 -3.97
N TRP A 95 -31.53 39.17 -3.24
CA TRP A 95 -30.81 39.82 -2.14
C TRP A 95 -29.90 40.93 -2.69
N ARG A 96 -30.34 42.20 -2.64
CA ARG A 96 -29.51 43.37 -3.00
C ARG A 96 -28.49 43.67 -1.90
N LEU A 97 -27.20 43.72 -2.25
CA LEU A 97 -26.14 44.22 -1.37
C LEU A 97 -26.21 45.74 -1.25
N SER A 98 -26.18 46.24 -0.01
CA SER A 98 -25.79 47.61 0.30
C SER A 98 -24.27 47.75 0.15
N GLU A 99 -23.82 48.89 -0.38
CA GLU A 99 -22.43 49.20 -0.72
C GLU A 99 -21.45 48.92 0.43
N LEU A 100 -20.65 47.86 0.28
CA LEU A 100 -19.57 47.52 1.20
C LEU A 100 -18.25 48.08 0.64
N ALA A 101 -17.57 48.92 1.41
CA ALA A 101 -16.34 49.58 0.99
C ALA A 101 -15.20 48.57 0.80
N LEU A 102 -14.53 48.66 -0.35
CA LEU A 102 -13.36 47.85 -0.73
C LEU A 102 -12.11 48.35 0.01
N PRO A 103 -11.40 47.52 0.80
CA PRO A 103 -10.05 47.87 1.23
C PRO A 103 -9.07 47.64 0.07
N ALA A 104 -8.59 48.73 -0.52
CA ALA A 104 -7.51 48.71 -1.51
C ALA A 104 -6.19 48.30 -0.83
N LYS A 105 -5.69 47.08 -1.08
CA LYS A 105 -4.37 46.65 -0.61
C LYS A 105 -3.38 46.53 -1.76
N ARG A 106 -2.41 47.45 -1.80
CA ARG A 106 -1.24 47.42 -2.70
C ARG A 106 -0.45 46.12 -2.52
N ARG A 107 -0.14 45.44 -3.63
CA ARG A 107 0.76 44.27 -3.64
C ARG A 107 2.19 44.73 -3.33
N ALA A 108 2.71 44.33 -2.17
CA ALA A 108 4.13 44.49 -1.81
C ALA A 108 5.03 43.58 -2.70
N PRO A 109 6.36 43.79 -2.73
CA PRO A 109 7.28 42.97 -3.53
C PRO A 109 7.39 41.52 -3.04
N ALA A 110 7.60 40.58 -3.98
CA ALA A 110 7.53 39.12 -3.77
C ALA A 110 8.43 38.59 -2.63
N LEU A 111 9.63 39.14 -2.44
CA LEU A 111 10.55 38.69 -1.38
C LEU A 111 10.08 39.06 0.03
N HIS A 112 9.47 40.24 0.20
CA HIS A 112 8.85 40.61 1.47
C HIS A 112 7.65 39.71 1.77
N HIS A 113 6.90 39.28 0.76
CA HIS A 113 5.81 38.30 0.93
C HIS A 113 6.31 36.93 1.39
N VAL A 114 7.45 36.45 0.89
CA VAL A 114 8.02 35.16 1.30
C VAL A 114 8.49 35.22 2.77
N TRP A 115 9.28 36.24 3.14
CA TRP A 115 9.75 36.38 4.52
C TRP A 115 8.60 36.62 5.51
N HIS A 116 7.62 37.44 5.12
CA HIS A 116 6.41 37.65 5.90
C HIS A 116 5.59 36.37 6.02
N SER A 117 5.48 35.57 4.96
CA SER A 117 4.79 34.27 5.00
C SER A 117 5.53 33.27 5.90
N PHE A 118 6.86 33.25 5.87
CA PHE A 118 7.66 32.42 6.78
C PHE A 118 7.48 32.84 8.24
N LYS A 119 7.49 34.15 8.51
CA LYS A 119 7.21 34.69 9.86
C LYS A 119 5.79 34.34 10.32
N MET A 120 4.80 34.49 9.45
CA MET A 120 3.40 34.12 9.73
C MET A 120 3.24 32.62 9.97
N PHE A 121 3.95 31.78 9.22
CA PHE A 121 3.99 30.33 9.43
C PHE A 121 4.57 30.00 10.81
N TRP A 122 5.70 30.60 11.18
CA TRP A 122 6.36 30.33 12.47
C TRP A 122 5.53 30.84 13.66
N GLN A 123 4.83 31.97 13.48
CA GLN A 123 3.86 32.46 14.46
C GLN A 123 2.68 31.50 14.62
N ALA A 124 2.11 31.01 13.51
CA ALA A 124 1.06 30.00 13.53
C ALA A 124 1.52 28.70 14.20
N PHE A 125 2.76 28.26 13.92
CA PHE A 125 3.38 27.09 14.52
C PHE A 125 3.45 27.21 16.05
N PHE A 126 3.98 28.31 16.59
CA PHE A 126 4.05 28.46 18.04
C PHE A 126 2.70 28.73 18.69
N GLN A 127 1.77 29.38 17.98
CA GLN A 127 0.42 29.62 18.47
C GLN A 127 -0.34 28.31 18.72
N ILE A 128 -0.08 27.27 17.93
CA ILE A 128 -0.61 25.92 18.14
C ILE A 128 -0.13 25.33 19.47
N PHE A 129 1.07 25.68 19.94
CA PHE A 129 1.62 25.25 21.24
C PHE A 129 1.35 26.22 22.40
N SER A 130 0.53 27.25 22.19
CA SER A 130 0.09 28.15 23.26
C SER A 130 -0.72 27.39 24.33
N SER A 131 -0.78 27.93 25.56
CA SER A 131 -1.47 27.28 26.69
C SER A 131 -2.93 26.92 26.40
N THR A 132 -3.58 27.64 25.48
CA THR A 132 -4.97 27.41 25.07
C THR A 132 -5.13 26.13 24.26
N TYR A 133 -4.19 25.83 23.36
CA TYR A 133 -4.30 24.70 22.42
C TYR A 133 -3.36 23.53 22.73
N ARG A 134 -2.34 23.72 23.58
CA ARG A 134 -1.27 22.75 23.86
C ARG A 134 -1.78 21.36 24.30
N ASN A 135 -2.77 21.29 25.17
CA ASN A 135 -3.27 19.97 25.62
C ASN A 135 -4.03 19.26 24.49
N THR A 136 -4.79 20.02 23.71
CA THR A 136 -5.55 19.48 22.57
C THR A 136 -4.63 19.01 21.44
N THR A 137 -3.56 19.74 21.16
CA THR A 137 -2.59 19.35 20.12
C THR A 137 -1.85 18.08 20.49
N ILE A 138 -1.36 17.99 21.72
CA ILE A 138 -0.62 16.82 22.22
C ILE A 138 -1.52 15.59 22.19
N ALA A 139 -2.78 15.72 22.63
CA ALA A 139 -3.72 14.61 22.63
C ALA A 139 -4.09 14.12 21.22
N LEU A 140 -4.41 15.04 20.29
CA LEU A 140 -4.72 14.68 18.90
C LEU A 140 -3.51 14.08 18.18
N THR A 141 -2.31 14.62 18.43
CA THR A 141 -1.06 14.06 17.90
C THR A 141 -0.78 12.68 18.49
N GLY A 142 -1.02 12.47 19.80
CA GLY A 142 -0.87 11.18 20.47
C GLY A 142 -1.80 10.11 19.89
N MET A 143 -3.07 10.46 19.62
CA MET A 143 -4.00 9.55 18.96
C MET A 143 -3.57 9.20 17.54
N LEU A 144 -3.10 10.18 16.75
CA LEU A 144 -2.56 9.91 15.41
C LEU A 144 -1.31 9.04 15.46
N LEU A 145 -0.38 9.32 16.37
CA LEU A 145 0.83 8.52 16.59
C LEU A 145 0.48 7.06 16.90
N PHE A 146 -0.48 6.82 17.80
CA PHE A 146 -0.96 5.48 18.12
C PHE A 146 -1.51 4.76 16.87
N THR A 147 -2.37 5.42 16.10
CA THR A 147 -2.93 4.80 14.88
C THR A 147 -1.88 4.52 13.81
N VAL A 148 -0.94 5.43 13.61
CA VAL A 148 0.13 5.29 12.62
C VAL A 148 1.10 4.19 13.03
N ALA A 149 1.44 4.08 14.32
CA ALA A 149 2.28 3.00 14.85
C ALA A 149 1.67 1.62 14.58
N ILE A 150 0.37 1.44 14.87
CA ILE A 150 -0.34 0.18 14.58
C ILE A 150 -0.36 -0.10 13.07
N GLN A 151 -0.66 0.91 12.24
CA GLN A 151 -0.72 0.73 10.79
C GLN A 151 0.64 0.28 10.21
N PHE A 152 1.74 0.88 10.65
CA PHE A 152 3.08 0.49 10.21
C PHE A 152 3.47 -0.90 10.69
N TYR A 153 3.07 -1.26 11.92
CA TYR A 153 3.26 -2.60 12.46
C TYR A 153 2.55 -3.65 11.59
N LEU A 154 1.25 -3.47 11.33
CA LEU A 154 0.45 -4.38 10.51
C LEU A 154 1.01 -4.50 9.10
N SER A 155 1.36 -3.38 8.46
CA SER A 155 1.94 -3.34 7.11
C SER A 155 3.30 -4.04 7.00
N SER A 156 3.99 -4.32 8.11
CA SER A 156 5.23 -5.11 8.12
C SER A 156 4.94 -6.57 8.48
N TYR A 157 4.16 -6.78 9.55
CA TYR A 157 3.89 -8.09 10.12
C TYR A 157 3.06 -8.99 9.21
N ILE A 158 1.98 -8.46 8.61
CA ILE A 158 1.03 -9.26 7.82
C ILE A 158 1.68 -9.80 6.54
N PRO A 159 2.32 -8.99 5.68
CA PRO A 159 2.98 -9.53 4.50
C PRO A 159 4.08 -10.55 4.84
N ALA A 160 4.83 -10.31 5.93
CA ALA A 160 5.89 -11.22 6.36
C ALA A 160 5.34 -12.57 6.85
N THR A 161 4.20 -12.58 7.55
CA THR A 161 3.56 -13.81 8.03
C THR A 161 2.83 -14.55 6.92
N VAL A 162 2.15 -13.86 6.01
CA VAL A 162 1.56 -14.47 4.81
C VAL A 162 2.63 -15.14 3.97
N ASN A 163 3.74 -14.45 3.67
CA ASN A 163 4.84 -15.05 2.90
C ASN A 163 5.40 -16.32 3.58
N LYS A 164 5.45 -16.35 4.93
CA LYS A 164 5.86 -17.55 5.67
C LYS A 164 4.86 -18.69 5.48
N PHE A 165 3.56 -18.43 5.65
CA PHE A 165 2.52 -19.44 5.42
C PHE A 165 2.53 -19.95 3.98
N GLU A 166 2.65 -19.06 2.99
CA GLU A 166 2.77 -19.46 1.59
C GLU A 166 4.01 -20.32 1.37
N THR A 167 5.15 -19.97 1.95
CA THR A 167 6.40 -20.75 1.81
C THR A 167 6.28 -22.13 2.46
N GLU A 168 5.76 -22.22 3.68
CA GLU A 168 5.54 -23.48 4.37
C GLU A 168 4.57 -24.40 3.61
N LEU A 169 3.44 -23.86 3.13
CA LEU A 169 2.48 -24.63 2.33
C LEU A 169 3.10 -25.12 1.02
N TYR A 170 3.95 -24.30 0.41
CA TYR A 170 4.65 -24.67 -0.80
C TYR A 170 5.67 -25.78 -0.55
N ASP A 171 6.51 -25.66 0.48
CA ASP A 171 7.48 -26.69 0.84
C ASP A 171 6.78 -28.03 1.20
N LEU A 172 5.61 -27.97 1.85
CA LEU A 172 4.78 -29.15 2.12
C LEU A 172 4.13 -29.76 0.87
N SER A 173 3.84 -28.94 -0.15
CA SER A 173 3.26 -29.40 -1.42
C SER A 173 4.31 -30.00 -2.38
N LYS A 174 5.59 -30.02 -1.99
CA LYS A 174 6.68 -30.52 -2.80
C LYS A 174 6.47 -31.98 -3.14
N GLN A 175 6.43 -32.29 -4.44
CA GLN A 175 6.24 -33.65 -4.92
C GLN A 175 7.61 -34.30 -5.13
N THR A 176 7.74 -35.56 -4.75
CA THR A 176 8.98 -36.32 -4.98
C THR A 176 8.68 -37.53 -5.83
N VAL A 177 9.36 -37.63 -6.97
CA VAL A 177 9.28 -38.75 -7.91
C VAL A 177 10.59 -39.51 -7.84
N GLN A 178 10.54 -40.80 -7.50
CA GLN A 178 11.73 -41.62 -7.30
C GLN A 178 11.70 -42.90 -8.12
N ASN A 179 12.85 -43.30 -8.68
CA ASN A 179 13.03 -44.60 -9.36
C ASN A 179 12.04 -44.87 -10.49
N VAL A 180 11.63 -43.83 -11.23
CA VAL A 180 10.73 -43.94 -12.38
C VAL A 180 11.51 -43.76 -13.67
N THR A 181 11.09 -44.48 -14.71
CA THR A 181 11.58 -44.27 -16.08
C THR A 181 10.46 -43.71 -16.95
N TYR A 182 10.65 -42.49 -17.45
CA TYR A 182 9.75 -41.88 -18.42
C TYR A 182 10.31 -42.11 -19.83
N GLU A 183 9.51 -42.73 -20.69
CA GLU A 183 9.87 -43.02 -22.09
C GLU A 183 8.85 -42.36 -23.02
N ASP A 184 9.33 -41.71 -24.08
CA ASP A 184 8.51 -41.07 -25.14
C ASP A 184 7.53 -39.98 -24.64
N VAL A 185 7.90 -39.25 -23.58
CA VAL A 185 7.05 -38.19 -22.99
C VAL A 185 7.42 -36.80 -23.52
N HIS A 186 6.40 -36.02 -23.88
CA HIS A 186 6.54 -34.61 -24.22
C HIS A 186 6.05 -33.72 -23.08
N TYR A 187 6.95 -32.90 -22.54
CA TYR A 187 6.63 -31.89 -21.53
C TYR A 187 6.49 -30.53 -22.21
N ASN A 188 5.28 -29.99 -22.15
CA ASN A 188 4.88 -28.68 -22.66
C ASN A 188 4.29 -27.75 -21.58
N GLU A 189 4.07 -28.26 -20.36
CA GLU A 189 3.52 -27.52 -19.23
C GLU A 189 4.64 -27.10 -18.25
N THR A 190 4.36 -26.07 -17.46
CA THR A 190 5.30 -25.56 -16.44
C THR A 190 5.49 -26.61 -15.35
N LEU A 191 6.75 -26.91 -15.03
CA LEU A 191 7.11 -27.82 -13.95
C LEU A 191 7.41 -27.00 -12.69
N GLU A 192 6.64 -27.23 -11.63
CA GLU A 192 6.77 -26.47 -10.39
C GLU A 192 6.80 -27.41 -9.19
N ASN A 193 7.77 -27.19 -8.29
CA ASN A 193 7.86 -27.83 -6.98
C ASN A 193 7.96 -29.37 -6.99
N ILE A 194 8.84 -29.91 -7.84
CA ILE A 194 9.03 -31.36 -8.01
C ILE A 194 10.51 -31.72 -7.84
N ASP A 195 10.79 -32.74 -7.04
CA ASP A 195 12.09 -33.39 -6.97
C ASP A 195 12.07 -34.72 -7.73
N PHE A 196 12.93 -34.85 -8.72
CA PHE A 196 13.18 -36.10 -9.43
C PHE A 196 14.46 -36.73 -8.87
N ILE A 197 14.36 -37.95 -8.33
CA ILE A 197 15.49 -38.66 -7.72
C ILE A 197 15.64 -40.03 -8.39
N ASP A 198 16.82 -40.32 -8.92
CA ASP A 198 17.11 -41.58 -9.60
C ASP A 198 16.12 -41.88 -10.76
N VAL A 199 15.68 -40.83 -11.46
CA VAL A 199 14.73 -40.91 -12.57
C VAL A 199 15.46 -40.97 -13.92
N SER A 200 14.97 -41.79 -14.84
CA SER A 200 15.51 -41.87 -16.20
C SER A 200 14.50 -41.32 -17.22
N PHE A 201 14.90 -40.33 -17.98
CA PHE A 201 14.14 -39.77 -19.09
C PHE A 201 14.74 -40.27 -20.40
N LYS A 202 13.99 -41.08 -21.17
CA LYS A 202 14.44 -41.63 -22.45
C LYS A 202 13.55 -41.16 -23.59
N ASN A 203 14.15 -40.59 -24.64
CA ASN A 203 13.43 -40.06 -25.79
C ASN A 203 12.35 -39.01 -25.41
N CYS A 204 12.55 -38.32 -24.29
CA CYS A 204 11.64 -37.28 -23.81
C CYS A 204 12.02 -35.91 -24.37
N THR A 205 11.03 -35.04 -24.51
CA THR A 205 11.21 -33.69 -25.05
C THR A 205 10.61 -32.65 -24.12
N PHE A 206 11.44 -31.71 -23.65
CA PHE A 206 11.07 -30.58 -22.80
C PHE A 206 11.16 -29.33 -23.65
N ARG A 207 10.02 -28.68 -23.91
CA ARG A 207 9.97 -27.54 -24.81
C ARG A 207 9.01 -26.47 -24.32
N ASP A 208 9.42 -25.21 -24.50
CA ASP A 208 8.58 -24.02 -24.30
C ASP A 208 7.96 -23.97 -22.88
N LEU A 209 8.74 -24.33 -21.85
CA LEU A 209 8.26 -24.44 -20.47
C LEU A 209 9.14 -23.68 -19.46
N LEU A 210 8.55 -23.39 -18.31
CA LEU A 210 9.23 -22.85 -17.14
C LEU A 210 9.41 -23.97 -16.10
N MET A 211 10.64 -24.13 -15.61
CA MET A 211 10.94 -24.96 -14.44
C MET A 211 11.14 -24.05 -13.23
N SER A 212 10.36 -24.24 -12.16
CA SER A 212 10.48 -23.47 -10.91
C SER A 212 10.57 -24.38 -9.68
N HIS A 213 11.62 -24.23 -8.87
CA HIS A 213 11.89 -25.08 -7.71
C HIS A 213 11.83 -26.58 -8.05
N VAL A 214 12.49 -26.94 -9.15
CA VAL A 214 12.62 -28.33 -9.60
C VAL A 214 14.06 -28.77 -9.44
N GLU A 215 14.28 -29.86 -8.71
CA GLU A 215 15.60 -30.47 -8.59
C GLU A 215 15.64 -31.84 -9.26
N PHE A 216 16.68 -32.08 -10.06
CA PHE A 216 17.00 -33.38 -10.64
C PHE A 216 18.24 -33.92 -9.95
N ILE A 217 18.09 -35.02 -9.21
CA ILE A 217 19.15 -35.63 -8.40
C ILE A 217 19.43 -37.02 -8.95
N ASN A 218 20.68 -37.28 -9.34
CA ASN A 218 21.12 -38.57 -9.90
C ASN A 218 20.26 -39.06 -11.09
N CYS A 219 19.68 -38.13 -11.84
CA CYS A 219 18.81 -38.46 -12.97
C CYS A 219 19.63 -38.71 -14.25
N SER A 220 19.06 -39.51 -15.16
CA SER A 220 19.66 -39.76 -16.48
C SER A 220 18.75 -39.26 -17.60
N PHE A 221 19.33 -38.50 -18.53
CA PHE A 221 18.66 -37.96 -19.70
C PHE A 221 19.28 -38.60 -20.95
N VAL A 222 18.55 -39.51 -21.60
CA VAL A 222 19.03 -40.28 -22.76
C VAL A 222 18.19 -39.95 -23.99
N ASN A 223 18.83 -39.48 -25.07
CA ASN A 223 18.14 -39.04 -26.29
C ASN A 223 17.05 -37.98 -26.02
N THR A 224 17.30 -37.07 -25.07
CA THR A 224 16.30 -36.05 -24.69
C THR A 224 16.60 -34.69 -25.31
N ALA A 225 15.56 -33.92 -25.61
CA ALA A 225 15.70 -32.56 -26.11
C ALA A 225 15.13 -31.55 -25.11
N LEU A 226 15.97 -30.65 -24.63
CA LEU A 226 15.63 -29.51 -23.79
C LEU A 226 15.77 -28.24 -24.64
N SER A 227 14.66 -27.56 -24.92
CA SER A 227 14.63 -26.40 -25.83
C SER A 227 13.75 -25.27 -25.34
N ASN A 228 14.23 -24.02 -25.40
CA ASN A 228 13.50 -22.82 -24.95
C ASN A 228 12.91 -22.98 -23.54
N ILE A 229 13.77 -23.33 -22.57
CA ILE A 229 13.42 -23.53 -21.17
C ILE A 229 13.94 -22.36 -20.36
N ARG A 230 13.10 -21.85 -19.45
CA ARG A 230 13.50 -20.90 -18.41
C ARG A 230 13.55 -21.59 -17.06
N THR A 231 14.46 -21.14 -16.22
CA THR A 231 14.71 -21.73 -14.91
C THR A 231 14.58 -20.72 -13.79
N SER A 232 14.00 -21.15 -12.66
CA SER A 232 13.94 -20.37 -11.43
C SER A 232 14.13 -21.29 -10.24
N TYR A 233 15.24 -21.15 -9.53
CA TYR A 233 15.60 -22.05 -8.41
C TYR A 233 15.58 -23.54 -8.78
N THR A 234 16.03 -23.86 -9.99
CA THR A 234 16.17 -25.25 -10.44
C THR A 234 17.61 -25.69 -10.40
N ALA A 235 17.86 -26.95 -10.08
CA ALA A 235 19.20 -27.51 -10.04
C ALA A 235 19.24 -28.93 -10.62
N PHE A 236 20.31 -29.22 -11.35
CA PHE A 236 20.66 -30.56 -11.82
C PHE A 236 21.90 -30.99 -11.05
N ARG A 237 21.76 -31.99 -10.17
CA ARG A 237 22.83 -32.52 -9.30
C ARG A 237 23.15 -33.96 -9.67
N GLY A 238 24.41 -34.23 -10.01
CA GLY A 238 24.84 -35.57 -10.43
C GLY A 238 24.10 -36.11 -11.66
N VAL A 239 23.63 -35.22 -12.55
CA VAL A 239 22.80 -35.61 -13.70
C VAL A 239 23.67 -36.02 -14.88
N ILE A 240 23.26 -37.08 -15.59
CA ILE A 240 23.98 -37.60 -16.76
C ILE A 240 23.16 -37.37 -18.02
N PHE A 241 23.70 -36.60 -18.98
CA PHE A 241 23.10 -36.36 -20.29
C PHE A 241 23.81 -37.17 -21.36
N VAL A 242 23.11 -38.14 -21.95
CA VAL A 242 23.59 -39.00 -23.04
C VAL A 242 22.85 -38.67 -24.33
N ASN A 243 23.57 -38.32 -25.39
CA ASN A 243 23.02 -38.02 -26.71
C ASN A 243 21.81 -37.06 -26.66
N SER A 244 21.87 -36.07 -25.77
CA SER A 244 20.78 -35.13 -25.48
C SER A 244 21.16 -33.71 -25.90
N THR A 245 20.18 -32.86 -26.16
CA THR A 245 20.41 -31.47 -26.59
C THR A 245 19.81 -30.48 -25.60
N VAL A 246 20.57 -29.47 -25.19
CA VAL A 246 20.12 -28.34 -24.35
C VAL A 246 20.34 -27.07 -25.16
N ILE A 247 19.26 -26.48 -25.70
CA ILE A 247 19.32 -25.37 -26.65
C ILE A 247 18.39 -24.23 -26.22
N ASP A 248 18.84 -22.98 -26.35
CA ASP A 248 18.05 -21.77 -26.04
C ASP A 248 17.50 -21.76 -24.59
N THR A 249 18.30 -22.28 -23.65
CA THR A 249 17.98 -22.25 -22.21
C THR A 249 18.83 -21.22 -21.48
N ASP A 250 18.39 -20.84 -20.29
CA ASP A 250 19.10 -19.98 -19.33
C ASP A 250 19.97 -20.76 -18.34
N MET A 251 20.19 -22.06 -18.59
CA MET A 251 20.95 -22.95 -17.72
C MET A 251 22.46 -22.78 -17.93
N GLU A 252 23.20 -22.50 -16.85
CA GLU A 252 24.65 -22.35 -16.88
C GLU A 252 25.38 -23.50 -16.16
N LEU A 253 26.54 -23.89 -16.71
CA LEU A 253 27.46 -24.82 -16.06
C LEU A 253 28.06 -24.20 -14.79
N GLY A 254 28.00 -24.93 -13.68
CA GLY A 254 28.43 -24.49 -12.35
C GLY A 254 27.36 -23.73 -11.55
N ARG A 255 26.16 -23.53 -12.11
CA ARG A 255 25.08 -22.79 -11.44
C ARG A 255 23.78 -23.59 -11.40
N GLU A 256 23.11 -23.78 -12.53
CA GLU A 256 21.93 -24.65 -12.66
C GLU A 256 22.36 -26.09 -12.89
N LEU A 257 23.40 -26.29 -13.71
CA LEU A 257 24.05 -27.58 -13.92
C LEU A 257 25.24 -27.69 -12.95
N ASP A 258 25.17 -28.61 -11.99
CA ASP A 258 26.25 -28.82 -11.03
C ASP A 258 27.53 -29.37 -11.70
N ALA A 259 28.67 -29.20 -11.05
CA ALA A 259 29.98 -29.65 -11.55
C ALA A 259 30.07 -31.18 -11.73
N GLU A 260 29.25 -31.94 -11.00
CA GLU A 260 29.16 -33.40 -11.11
C GLU A 260 28.33 -33.86 -12.33
N CYS A 261 27.73 -32.94 -13.09
CA CYS A 261 26.95 -33.30 -14.27
C CYS A 261 27.86 -33.79 -15.41
N VAL A 262 27.51 -34.93 -16.01
CA VAL A 262 28.27 -35.53 -17.11
C VAL A 262 27.54 -35.36 -18.43
N LEU A 263 28.21 -34.71 -19.38
CA LEU A 263 27.72 -34.51 -20.75
C LEU A 263 28.41 -35.52 -21.69
N ASN A 264 27.72 -36.58 -22.12
CA ASN A 264 28.23 -37.58 -23.06
C ASN A 264 27.51 -37.49 -24.41
N ALA A 265 28.25 -37.13 -25.46
CA ALA A 265 27.70 -36.89 -26.80
C ALA A 265 26.49 -35.92 -26.82
N SER A 266 26.38 -35.04 -25.82
CA SER A 266 25.31 -34.06 -25.68
C SER A 266 25.77 -32.67 -26.09
N ILE A 267 24.83 -31.87 -26.62
CA ILE A 267 25.10 -30.54 -27.15
C ILE A 267 24.43 -29.52 -26.21
N VAL A 268 25.22 -28.59 -25.68
CA VAL A 268 24.71 -27.45 -24.90
C VAL A 268 24.97 -26.17 -25.68
N ARG A 269 23.90 -25.46 -26.04
CA ARG A 269 23.92 -24.17 -26.74
C ARG A 269 22.90 -23.23 -26.10
N GLY A 270 23.32 -22.52 -25.06
CA GLY A 270 22.46 -21.60 -24.30
C GLY A 270 22.80 -20.12 -24.52
N MET A 271 21.85 -19.26 -24.15
CA MET A 271 22.11 -17.82 -24.00
C MET A 271 22.92 -17.61 -22.72
N ARG A 272 23.97 -16.76 -22.74
CA ARG A 272 24.76 -16.43 -21.55
C ARG A 272 23.85 -15.80 -20.48
N GLY A 273 23.86 -16.33 -19.26
CA GLY A 273 23.19 -15.76 -18.11
C GLY A 273 24.02 -14.64 -17.50
N GLU A 274 23.96 -13.45 -18.10
CA GLU A 274 24.64 -12.26 -17.56
C GLU A 274 24.05 -11.75 -16.22
N CYS A 275 23.04 -12.43 -15.65
CA CYS A 275 22.38 -12.01 -14.42
C CYS A 275 22.89 -12.76 -13.18
N SER A 276 23.65 -12.05 -12.33
CA SER A 276 24.18 -12.59 -11.07
C SER A 276 23.13 -12.90 -10.00
N ARG A 277 21.92 -12.34 -10.10
CA ARG A 277 20.81 -12.64 -9.18
C ARG A 277 19.95 -13.76 -9.72
N ARG A 278 19.66 -14.77 -8.89
CA ARG A 278 18.58 -15.74 -9.13
C ARG A 278 17.26 -15.04 -8.84
N ALA A 279 16.46 -14.79 -9.87
CA ALA A 279 15.11 -14.29 -9.70
C ALA A 279 14.20 -15.47 -9.32
N ASP A 280 13.60 -15.41 -8.14
CA ASP A 280 12.46 -16.27 -7.84
C ASP A 280 11.28 -15.79 -8.68
N LEU A 281 10.70 -16.67 -9.51
CA LEU A 281 9.55 -16.36 -10.36
C LEU A 281 8.22 -16.78 -9.74
N ARG A 282 8.28 -17.42 -8.56
CA ARG A 282 7.12 -17.86 -7.78
C ARG A 282 6.29 -16.69 -7.23
N TRP A 283 6.90 -15.53 -7.02
CA TRP A 283 6.21 -14.42 -6.36
C TRP A 283 4.87 -14.10 -7.05
N SER A 284 3.83 -14.03 -6.23
CA SER A 284 2.45 -13.79 -6.65
C SER A 284 1.97 -12.46 -6.10
N GLN A 285 1.15 -11.75 -6.88
CA GLN A 285 0.49 -10.54 -6.41
C GLN A 285 -0.87 -10.80 -5.78
N ASN A 286 -1.38 -12.04 -5.84
CA ASN A 286 -2.75 -12.34 -5.40
C ASN A 286 -2.98 -12.00 -3.93
N GLY A 287 -2.07 -12.38 -3.03
CA GLY A 287 -2.17 -12.04 -1.60
C GLY A 287 -2.16 -10.52 -1.35
N ARG A 288 -1.21 -9.79 -1.97
CA ARG A 288 -1.13 -8.32 -1.85
C ARG A 288 -2.34 -7.60 -2.43
N LEU A 289 -2.90 -8.10 -3.53
CA LEU A 289 -4.12 -7.57 -4.12
C LEU A 289 -5.33 -7.88 -3.21
N ALA A 290 -5.40 -9.08 -2.65
CA ALA A 290 -6.45 -9.46 -1.71
C ALA A 290 -6.43 -8.55 -0.48
N GLU A 291 -5.27 -8.40 0.19
CA GLU A 291 -5.04 -7.47 1.30
C GLU A 291 -5.62 -6.08 1.01
N ARG A 292 -5.24 -5.50 -0.13
CA ARG A 292 -5.71 -4.16 -0.54
C ARG A 292 -7.20 -4.10 -0.84
N THR A 293 -7.77 -5.17 -1.41
CA THR A 293 -9.21 -5.23 -1.61
C THR A 293 -9.97 -5.28 -0.28
N TYR A 294 -9.56 -6.09 0.69
CA TYR A 294 -10.20 -6.14 2.01
C TYR A 294 -10.12 -4.78 2.72
N ALA A 295 -8.96 -4.13 2.69
CA ALA A 295 -8.79 -2.78 3.23
C ALA A 295 -9.70 -1.74 2.53
N ALA A 296 -9.89 -1.85 1.22
CA ALA A 296 -10.76 -0.95 0.47
C ALA A 296 -12.25 -1.13 0.82
N HIS A 297 -12.71 -2.37 1.02
CA HIS A 297 -14.06 -2.65 1.49
C HIS A 297 -14.28 -2.12 2.91
N ALA A 298 -13.32 -2.30 3.81
CA ALA A 298 -13.37 -1.73 5.15
C ALA A 298 -13.48 -0.19 5.13
N ALA A 299 -12.70 0.48 4.28
CA ALA A 299 -12.78 1.93 4.12
C ALA A 299 -14.15 2.41 3.61
N LEU A 300 -14.80 1.64 2.72
CA LEU A 300 -16.14 1.95 2.23
C LEU A 300 -17.21 1.72 3.29
N LEU A 301 -17.09 0.66 4.09
CA LEU A 301 -17.98 0.39 5.23
C LEU A 301 -17.85 1.45 6.34
N ALA A 302 -16.65 2.01 6.54
CA ALA A 302 -16.44 3.10 7.48
C ALA A 302 -17.12 4.41 7.04
N ALA A 303 -17.14 4.70 5.74
CA ALA A 303 -17.61 5.97 5.19
C ALA A 303 -19.01 6.45 5.69
N PRO A 304 -20.08 5.63 5.69
CA PRO A 304 -21.39 6.07 6.18
C PRO A 304 -21.42 6.35 7.68
N LEU A 305 -20.60 5.65 8.47
CA LEU A 305 -20.53 5.81 9.93
C LEU A 305 -19.81 7.11 10.34
N LEU A 306 -19.04 7.72 9.43
CA LEU A 306 -18.35 8.99 9.66
C LEU A 306 -19.27 10.22 9.51
N ALA A 307 -20.44 10.06 8.89
CA ALA A 307 -21.41 11.14 8.67
C ALA A 307 -22.08 11.68 9.96
N PRO A 308 -22.52 10.86 10.93
CA PRO A 308 -23.14 11.37 12.15
C PRO A 308 -22.13 12.02 13.11
N ARG A 309 -22.44 13.24 13.57
CA ARG A 309 -21.66 13.98 14.59
C ARG A 309 -21.51 13.24 15.93
N ALA A 310 -22.38 12.27 16.21
CA ALA A 310 -22.35 11.48 17.43
C ALA A 310 -21.08 10.62 17.57
N LEU A 311 -20.47 10.21 16.45
CA LEU A 311 -19.25 9.39 16.44
C LEU A 311 -17.97 10.23 16.68
N HIS A 312 -18.06 11.56 16.64
CA HIS A 312 -16.93 12.48 16.83
C HIS A 312 -16.77 12.97 18.27
N ARG A 313 -17.38 12.26 19.23
CA ARG A 313 -17.23 12.57 20.66
C ARG A 313 -15.93 11.97 21.20
N PRO A 314 -15.23 12.65 22.12
CA PRO A 314 -13.91 12.23 22.60
C PRO A 314 -13.90 10.83 23.23
N HIS A 315 -14.97 10.46 23.95
CA HIS A 315 -15.08 9.11 24.54
C HIS A 315 -15.16 7.99 23.50
N VAL A 316 -15.70 8.26 22.32
CA VAL A 316 -15.78 7.27 21.23
C VAL A 316 -14.39 6.97 20.71
N HIS A 317 -13.54 7.99 20.49
CA HIS A 317 -12.18 7.78 20.00
C HIS A 317 -11.32 6.98 20.99
N VAL A 318 -11.45 7.25 22.29
CA VAL A 318 -10.77 6.48 23.33
C VAL A 318 -11.26 5.02 23.36
N ALA A 319 -12.58 4.80 23.25
CA ALA A 319 -13.15 3.46 23.18
C ALA A 319 -12.67 2.70 21.93
N VAL A 320 -12.55 3.36 20.78
CA VAL A 320 -12.02 2.76 19.55
C VAL A 320 -10.52 2.43 19.70
N CYS A 321 -9.72 3.29 20.33
CA CYS A 321 -8.32 2.97 20.65
C CYS A 321 -8.22 1.75 21.59
N ALA A 322 -9.08 1.65 22.60
CA ALA A 322 -9.14 0.49 23.48
C ALA A 322 -9.55 -0.79 22.72
N ALA A 323 -10.49 -0.68 21.78
CA ALA A 323 -10.87 -1.80 20.91
C ALA A 323 -9.70 -2.29 20.05
N CYS A 324 -8.86 -1.39 19.53
CA CYS A 324 -7.63 -1.77 18.81
C CYS A 324 -6.66 -2.59 19.68
N LEU A 325 -6.54 -2.26 20.97
CA LEU A 325 -5.70 -3.01 21.92
C LEU A 325 -6.31 -4.39 22.23
N LEU A 326 -7.62 -4.46 22.45
CA LEU A 326 -8.33 -5.73 22.70
C LEU A 326 -8.30 -6.67 21.50
N LEU A 327 -8.20 -6.12 20.28
CA LEU A 327 -8.07 -6.90 19.05
C LEU A 327 -6.67 -7.51 18.87
N SER A 328 -5.65 -7.05 19.62
CA SER A 328 -4.25 -7.49 19.41
C SER A 328 -4.02 -9.01 19.50
N PRO A 329 -4.70 -9.80 20.36
CA PRO A 329 -4.52 -11.25 20.39
C PRO A 329 -4.99 -11.94 19.11
N SER A 330 -5.93 -11.33 18.36
CA SER A 330 -6.47 -11.93 17.13
C SER A 330 -5.41 -12.12 16.04
N LEU A 331 -4.36 -11.29 16.02
CA LEU A 331 -3.23 -11.41 15.09
C LEU A 331 -2.45 -12.71 15.28
N TYR A 332 -2.36 -13.20 16.52
CA TYR A 332 -1.64 -14.44 16.86
C TYR A 332 -2.53 -15.68 16.77
N ILE A 333 -3.85 -15.51 16.88
CA ILE A 333 -4.83 -16.61 16.77
C ILE A 333 -5.14 -16.91 15.30
N ALA A 334 -5.00 -15.94 14.40
CA ALA A 334 -5.24 -16.12 12.98
C ALA A 334 -4.25 -17.13 12.37
N ARG A 335 -4.75 -18.31 11.99
CA ARG A 335 -3.97 -19.40 11.36
C ARG A 335 -4.16 -19.51 9.86
N SER A 336 -4.91 -18.59 9.24
CA SER A 336 -5.14 -18.57 7.80
C SER A 336 -4.83 -17.19 7.21
N GLU A 337 -4.42 -17.18 5.94
CA GLU A 337 -4.18 -15.96 5.16
C GLU A 337 -5.42 -15.05 5.15
N THR A 338 -6.59 -15.62 4.86
CA THR A 338 -7.85 -14.86 4.81
C THR A 338 -8.26 -14.28 6.16
N ALA A 339 -8.04 -15.00 7.26
CA ALA A 339 -8.33 -14.48 8.59
C ALA A 339 -7.44 -13.28 8.93
N LEU A 340 -6.17 -13.31 8.51
CA LEU A 340 -5.24 -12.22 8.74
C LEU A 340 -5.64 -10.95 7.96
N TYR A 341 -6.09 -11.08 6.71
CA TYR A 341 -6.64 -9.97 5.95
C TYR A 341 -7.93 -9.39 6.54
N ILE A 342 -8.79 -10.24 7.11
CA ILE A 342 -10.00 -9.77 7.81
C ILE A 342 -9.61 -8.98 9.06
N VAL A 343 -8.66 -9.49 9.86
CA VAL A 343 -8.16 -8.77 11.05
C VAL A 343 -7.56 -7.42 10.63
N GLU A 344 -6.77 -7.37 9.57
CA GLU A 344 -6.26 -6.10 9.03
C GLU A 344 -7.37 -5.15 8.60
N ALA A 345 -8.38 -5.65 7.91
CA ALA A 345 -9.51 -4.85 7.46
C ALA A 345 -10.30 -4.26 8.64
N VAL A 346 -10.45 -5.01 9.74
CA VAL A 346 -11.05 -4.50 10.98
C VAL A 346 -10.16 -3.41 11.59
N TYR A 347 -8.85 -3.60 11.65
CA TYR A 347 -7.93 -2.55 12.10
C TYR A 347 -8.00 -1.29 11.23
N ALA A 348 -8.00 -1.46 9.90
CA ALA A 348 -8.11 -0.35 8.95
C ALA A 348 -9.43 0.42 9.13
N PHE A 349 -10.54 -0.29 9.37
CA PHE A 349 -11.84 0.32 9.69
C PHE A 349 -11.77 1.19 10.96
N LEU A 350 -11.21 0.67 12.05
CA LEU A 350 -11.08 1.40 13.32
C LEU A 350 -10.13 2.61 13.19
N ILE A 351 -9.00 2.43 12.51
CA ILE A 351 -8.01 3.48 12.25
C ILE A 351 -8.63 4.61 11.41
N MET A 352 -9.44 4.28 10.39
CA MET A 352 -10.14 5.26 9.57
C MET A 352 -11.12 6.11 10.39
N ILE A 353 -11.80 5.52 11.38
CA ILE A 353 -12.68 6.26 12.31
C ILE A 353 -11.88 7.24 13.15
N ILE A 354 -10.75 6.81 13.72
CA ILE A 354 -9.90 7.70 14.52
C ILE A 354 -9.32 8.82 13.66
N TYR A 355 -8.78 8.51 12.48
CA TYR A 355 -8.17 9.49 11.59
C TYR A 355 -9.15 10.59 11.19
N PHE A 356 -10.36 10.20 10.76
CA PHE A 356 -11.38 11.17 10.40
C PHE A 356 -11.90 11.95 11.61
N GLY A 357 -12.07 11.30 12.76
CA GLY A 357 -12.47 11.96 14.01
C GLY A 357 -11.47 13.04 14.45
N VAL A 358 -10.17 12.74 14.38
CA VAL A 358 -9.10 13.71 14.63
C VAL A 358 -9.18 14.87 13.63
N ALA A 359 -9.36 14.59 12.34
CA ALA A 359 -9.47 15.64 11.32
C ALA A 359 -10.67 16.58 11.58
N VAL A 360 -11.85 16.03 11.90
CA VAL A 360 -13.03 16.83 12.26
C VAL A 360 -12.75 17.65 13.53
N LYS A 361 -12.12 17.04 14.54
CA LYS A 361 -11.82 17.76 15.79
C LYS A 361 -10.87 18.93 15.56
N ILE A 362 -9.86 18.78 14.70
CA ILE A 362 -8.97 19.87 14.28
C ILE A 362 -9.77 20.99 13.59
N LEU A 363 -10.71 20.65 12.71
CA LEU A 363 -11.56 21.64 12.04
C LEU A 363 -12.48 22.38 13.02
N ASP A 364 -12.90 21.75 14.11
CA ASP A 364 -13.76 22.37 15.11
C ASP A 364 -12.99 23.22 16.13
N THR A 365 -11.78 22.80 16.53
CA THR A 365 -11.00 23.48 17.57
C THR A 365 -10.17 24.65 17.07
N TYR A 366 -9.60 24.56 15.87
CA TYR A 366 -8.69 25.59 15.36
C TYR A 366 -9.43 26.62 14.47
N PRO A 367 -9.10 27.92 14.59
CA PRO A 367 -9.56 28.96 13.65
C PRO A 367 -9.00 28.71 12.24
N ALA A 368 -9.62 29.26 11.19
CA ALA A 368 -9.32 28.81 9.82
C ALA A 368 -7.87 29.08 9.39
N ASN A 369 -7.26 30.14 9.92
CA ASN A 369 -5.84 30.46 9.72
C ASN A 369 -4.86 29.43 10.30
N LEU A 370 -5.28 28.59 11.28
CA LEU A 370 -4.42 27.61 11.96
C LEU A 370 -4.72 26.14 11.58
N ARG A 371 -5.82 25.85 10.89
CA ARG A 371 -6.24 24.46 10.60
C ARG A 371 -5.23 23.69 9.77
N CYS A 372 -4.77 24.29 8.67
CA CYS A 372 -3.86 23.63 7.75
C CYS A 372 -2.48 23.37 8.37
N THR A 373 -1.98 24.33 9.15
CA THR A 373 -0.71 24.21 9.87
C THR A 373 -0.81 23.19 11.00
N ALA A 374 -1.90 23.19 11.77
CA ALA A 374 -2.16 22.19 12.81
C ALA A 374 -2.26 20.78 12.22
N HIS A 375 -3.11 20.57 11.22
CA HIS A 375 -3.25 19.26 10.58
C HIS A 375 -1.95 18.77 9.94
N GLY A 376 -1.26 19.64 9.18
CA GLY A 376 0.00 19.32 8.53
C GLY A 376 1.11 18.95 9.52
N LEU A 377 1.22 19.68 10.63
CA LEU A 377 2.20 19.41 11.68
C LEU A 377 1.91 18.11 12.42
N MET A 378 0.66 17.88 12.85
CA MET A 378 0.29 16.66 13.55
C MET A 378 0.54 15.42 12.67
N LEU A 379 0.17 15.52 11.40
CA LEU A 379 0.35 14.43 10.43
C LEU A 379 1.83 14.18 10.12
N SER A 380 2.65 15.22 9.97
CA SER A 380 4.08 15.07 9.70
C SER A 380 4.81 14.46 10.89
N VAL A 381 4.51 14.91 12.12
CA VAL A 381 5.06 14.30 13.35
C VAL A 381 4.64 12.83 13.47
N ALA A 382 3.37 12.52 13.20
CA ALA A 382 2.87 11.15 13.25
C ALA A 382 3.57 10.24 12.24
N TYR A 383 3.75 10.67 10.99
CA TYR A 383 4.45 9.89 9.97
C TYR A 383 5.95 9.78 10.21
N MET A 384 6.62 10.85 10.67
CA MET A 384 8.04 10.82 11.02
C MET A 384 8.31 9.83 12.15
N ALA A 385 7.49 9.86 13.20
CA ALA A 385 7.57 8.89 14.28
C ALA A 385 7.24 7.48 13.77
N GLY A 386 6.21 7.31 12.93
CA GLY A 386 5.88 6.02 12.31
C GLY A 386 7.03 5.42 11.49
N ALA A 387 7.73 6.24 10.70
CA ALA A 387 8.91 5.83 9.96
C ALA A 387 10.06 5.42 10.89
N ALA A 388 10.28 6.15 11.97
CA ALA A 388 11.27 5.79 12.99
C ALA A 388 10.91 4.45 13.69
N ILE A 389 9.63 4.24 14.03
CA ILE A 389 9.12 2.98 14.60
C ILE A 389 9.40 1.82 13.64
N ARG A 390 9.09 2.01 12.35
CA ARG A 390 9.35 0.98 11.35
C ARG A 390 10.82 0.62 11.25
N GLY A 391 11.73 1.61 11.26
CA GLY A 391 13.18 1.34 11.28
C GLY A 391 13.66 0.65 12.56
N LEU A 392 13.03 0.93 13.71
CA LEU A 392 13.31 0.27 14.99
C LEU A 392 12.77 -1.17 15.04
N MET A 393 11.69 -1.47 14.33
CA MET A 393 11.12 -2.82 14.26
C MET A 393 12.06 -3.83 13.60
N ASP A 394 12.93 -3.38 12.71
CA ASP A 394 13.93 -4.24 12.06
C ASP A 394 15.04 -4.68 13.03
N LEU A 395 15.17 -4.01 14.19
CA LEU A 395 16.17 -4.33 15.22
C LEU A 395 15.68 -5.36 16.23
N ASP A 396 14.44 -5.23 16.75
CA ASP A 396 13.84 -6.21 17.68
C ASP A 396 12.35 -5.95 17.99
N ALA A 397 11.53 -7.01 18.05
CA ALA A 397 10.08 -6.93 18.24
C ALA A 397 9.64 -6.38 19.61
N ILE A 398 10.46 -6.55 20.65
CA ILE A 398 10.16 -6.12 22.03
C ILE A 398 10.14 -4.59 22.13
N TYR A 399 11.07 -3.90 21.47
CA TYR A 399 11.14 -2.44 21.47
C TYR A 399 9.91 -1.82 20.81
N SER A 400 9.41 -2.42 19.73
CA SER A 400 8.17 -2.00 19.06
C SER A 400 6.97 -2.07 20.00
N CYS A 401 6.81 -3.17 20.73
CA CYS A 401 5.70 -3.34 21.67
C CYS A 401 5.75 -2.34 22.82
N LEU A 402 6.94 -2.11 23.39
CA LEU A 402 7.14 -1.11 24.46
C LEU A 402 6.84 0.31 23.98
N LEU A 403 7.24 0.65 22.76
CA LEU A 403 7.03 1.98 22.19
C LEU A 403 5.56 2.22 21.81
N CYS A 404 4.88 1.22 21.26
CA CYS A 404 3.43 1.25 21.02
C CYS A 404 2.65 1.38 22.35
N ALA A 405 3.04 0.64 23.39
CA ALA A 405 2.44 0.75 24.72
C ALA A 405 2.67 2.14 25.34
N TYR A 406 3.86 2.71 25.17
CA TYR A 406 4.18 4.08 25.59
C TYR A 406 3.30 5.11 24.88
N PHE A 407 3.15 5.02 23.55
CA PHE A 407 2.28 5.93 22.80
C PHE A 407 0.79 5.75 23.14
N ALA A 408 0.34 4.52 23.39
CA ALA A 408 -1.02 4.25 23.86
C ALA A 408 -1.28 4.84 25.26
N LEU A 409 -0.31 4.72 26.17
CA LEU A 409 -0.37 5.36 27.49
C LEU A 409 -0.38 6.88 27.38
N MET A 410 0.47 7.46 26.55
CA MET A 410 0.49 8.91 26.32
C MET A 410 -0.80 9.41 25.67
N ALA A 411 -1.38 8.66 24.73
CA ALA A 411 -2.67 8.97 24.11
C ALA A 411 -3.83 8.89 25.11
N THR A 412 -3.86 7.89 25.98
CA THR A 412 -4.91 7.73 27.01
C THR A 412 -4.79 8.77 28.12
N ILE A 413 -3.58 9.06 28.62
CA ILE A 413 -3.33 10.11 29.62
C ILE A 413 -3.65 11.51 29.10
N SER A 414 -3.44 11.76 27.80
CA SER A 414 -3.76 13.05 27.18
C SER A 414 -5.24 13.16 26.82
N ALA A 415 -5.91 12.06 26.48
CA ALA A 415 -7.36 12.02 26.25
C ALA A 415 -8.19 12.20 27.54
N THR A 416 -7.71 11.71 28.69
CA THR A 416 -8.38 11.96 29.98
C THR A 416 -8.29 13.41 30.45
N ARG A 417 -7.33 14.20 29.93
CA ARG A 417 -7.22 15.64 30.17
C ARG A 417 -8.08 16.50 29.22
N LEU A 418 -8.73 15.88 28.24
CA LEU A 418 -9.69 16.51 27.32
C LEU A 418 -11.15 16.32 27.76
N LEU A 419 -11.40 15.39 28.68
CA LEU A 419 -12.64 15.26 29.47
C LEU A 419 -12.65 16.33 30.56
#